data_AF-A0A0C9RB86-F1
#
_entry.id   AF-A0A0C9RB86-F1
#
_cell.length_a   1.000
_cell.length_b   1.000
_cell.length_c   1.000
_cell.angle_alpha   90.00
_cell.angle_beta   90.00
_cell.angle_gamma   90.00
#
_symmetry.space_group_name_H-M   'P 1'
#
loop_
_entity.id
_entity.type
_entity.pdbx_description
1 polymer ?
#
loop_
_entity_poly.entity_id
_entity_poly.type
_entity_poly.pdbx_seq_one_letter_code
_entity_poly.pdbx_strand_id
1 'polypeptide(L)'
;NEAVDGMLKPYFEQPVLGKMTRRPAKLDKKLAMELLALASNEDPYDTVTGKTMCTSDFYEGQGRLDGAFCDYTEQDKTDYLNKLHKQGIINIEMECTIFAALTHHAGIKAAIVCVTFLDRLKGD
;
A
#
# COMPACT_ATOMS: atom_id res chain seq x y z
N ASN A 1 -0.07 0.07 -10.59
CA ASN A 1 0.60 -0.93 -9.72
C ASN A 1 1.89 -0.33 -9.22
N GLU A 2 1.79 0.44 -8.14
CA GLU A 2 2.92 1.09 -7.46
C GLU A 2 2.68 0.96 -5.95
N ALA A 3 3.76 0.79 -5.20
CA ALA A 3 3.76 0.88 -3.74
C ALA A 3 4.06 2.33 -3.36
N VAL A 4 3.28 2.91 -2.46
CA VAL A 4 3.45 4.29 -2.00
C VAL A 4 3.56 4.37 -0.48
N ASP A 5 4.28 5.36 0.05
CA ASP A 5 4.32 5.64 1.49
C ASP A 5 3.03 6.35 1.97
N GLY A 6 2.94 6.62 3.28
CA GLY A 6 1.84 7.38 3.88
C GLY A 6 1.71 8.83 3.38
N MET A 7 2.69 9.35 2.64
CA MET A 7 2.65 10.66 1.99
C MET A 7 2.34 10.55 0.48
N LEU A 8 1.92 9.36 0.03
CA LEU A 8 1.57 9.01 -1.34
C LEU A 8 2.75 9.11 -2.32
N LYS A 9 3.97 8.90 -1.83
CA LYS A 9 5.19 8.96 -2.62
C LYS A 9 5.64 7.54 -3.01
N PRO A 10 6.02 7.30 -4.27
CA PRO A 10 6.38 5.97 -4.77
C PRO A 10 7.86 5.63 -4.47
N TYR A 11 8.29 5.79 -3.22
CA TYR A 11 9.63 5.44 -2.77
C TYR A 11 9.62 4.89 -1.35
N PHE A 12 10.65 4.11 -1.04
CA PHE A 12 11.04 3.80 0.33
C PHE A 12 12.15 4.76 0.76
N GLU A 13 11.95 5.42 1.90
CA GLU A 13 12.90 6.36 2.48
C GLU A 13 13.44 5.81 3.81
N GLN A 14 14.77 5.80 3.96
CA GLN A 14 15.42 5.34 5.20
C GLN A 14 16.70 6.13 5.48
N PRO A 15 17.11 6.27 6.76
CA PRO A 15 18.42 6.78 7.10
C PRO A 15 19.52 5.79 6.73
N VAL A 16 20.58 6.27 6.08
CA VAL A 16 21.82 5.53 5.81
C VAL A 16 22.98 6.41 6.26
N LEU A 17 23.69 5.98 7.31
CA LEU A 17 24.78 6.74 7.93
C LEU A 17 24.36 8.19 8.28
N GLY A 18 23.15 8.35 8.83
CA GLY A 18 22.61 9.66 9.24
C GLY A 18 22.07 10.53 8.09
N LYS A 19 22.02 10.03 6.85
CA LYS A 19 21.45 10.75 5.70
C LYS A 19 20.22 10.05 5.15
N MET A 20 19.15 10.80 4.90
CA MET A 20 17.95 10.23 4.29
C MET A 20 18.25 9.81 2.86
N THR A 21 17.99 8.54 2.56
CA THR A 21 18.17 7.92 1.26
C THR A 21 16.82 7.43 0.76
N ARG A 22 16.48 7.75 -0.49
CA ARG A 22 15.25 7.30 -1.15
C ARG A 22 15.58 6.26 -2.21
N ARG A 23 14.80 5.19 -2.24
CA ARG A 23 14.84 4.16 -3.29
C ARG A 23 13.46 4.06 -3.96
N PRO A 24 13.37 4.07 -5.30
CA PRO A 24 12.08 3.93 -5.98
C PRO A 24 11.39 2.61 -5.64
N ALA A 25 10.13 2.65 -5.22
CA ALA A 25 9.33 1.48 -4.87
C ALA A 25 8.57 0.98 -6.11
N LYS A 26 9.28 0.24 -6.98
CA LYS A 26 8.75 -0.22 -8.26
C LYS A 26 8.44 -1.72 -8.24
N LEU A 27 7.31 -2.08 -8.83
CA LEU A 27 6.93 -3.47 -9.09
C LEU A 27 6.88 -3.72 -10.60
N ASP A 28 7.05 -4.97 -11.01
CA ASP A 28 7.04 -5.33 -12.43
C ASP A 28 5.60 -5.33 -12.96
N LYS A 29 5.31 -4.42 -13.90
CA LYS A 29 3.97 -4.26 -14.48
C LYS A 29 3.51 -5.50 -15.25
N LYS A 30 4.44 -6.19 -15.93
CA LYS A 30 4.11 -7.38 -16.72
C LYS A 30 3.75 -8.53 -15.79
N LEU A 31 4.55 -8.75 -14.75
CA LEU A 31 4.29 -9.76 -13.73
C LEU A 31 2.93 -9.53 -13.04
N ALA A 32 2.58 -8.29 -12.73
CA ALA A 32 1.27 -8.00 -12.15
C ALA A 32 0.09 -8.31 -13.10
N MET A 33 0.27 -8.08 -14.41
CA MET A 33 -0.74 -8.46 -15.42
C MET A 33 -0.82 -9.98 -15.61
N GLU A 34 0.33 -10.68 -15.58
CA GLU A 34 0.40 -12.14 -15.65
C GLU A 34 -0.31 -12.78 -14.45
N LEU A 35 -0.13 -12.24 -13.24
CA LEU A 35 -0.84 -12.68 -12.03
C LEU A 35 -2.34 -12.39 -12.09
N LEU A 36 -2.74 -11.20 -12.55
CA LEU A 36 -4.16 -10.86 -12.71
C LEU A 36 -4.86 -11.79 -13.73
N ALA A 37 -4.15 -12.20 -14.77
CA ALA A 37 -4.68 -13.12 -15.79
C ALA A 37 -4.93 -14.55 -15.28
N LEU A 38 -4.44 -14.90 -14.08
CA LEU A 38 -4.73 -16.18 -13.43
C LEU A 38 -6.09 -16.19 -12.72
N ALA A 39 -6.69 -15.02 -12.49
CA ALA A 39 -8.00 -14.92 -11.86
C ALA A 39 -9.09 -15.51 -12.76
N SER A 40 -10.02 -16.23 -12.16
CA SER A 40 -11.17 -16.83 -12.81
C SER A 40 -12.47 -16.19 -12.33
N ASN A 41 -13.47 -16.09 -13.21
CA ASN A 41 -14.82 -15.71 -12.80
C ASN A 41 -15.51 -16.77 -11.91
N GLU A 42 -14.92 -17.96 -11.81
CA GLU A 42 -15.37 -19.04 -10.92
C GLU A 42 -14.76 -18.93 -9.51
N ASP A 43 -13.77 -18.05 -9.32
CA ASP A 43 -13.15 -17.86 -8.01
C ASP A 43 -14.18 -17.28 -7.01
N PRO A 44 -14.17 -17.71 -5.74
CA PRO A 44 -15.09 -17.19 -4.73
C PRO A 44 -14.71 -15.78 -4.24
N TYR A 45 -13.83 -15.08 -4.95
CA TYR A 45 -13.30 -13.77 -4.60
C TYR A 45 -12.93 -12.96 -5.85
N ASP A 46 -13.00 -11.64 -5.74
CA ASP A 46 -12.52 -10.75 -6.79
C ASP A 46 -11.00 -10.59 -6.72
N THR A 47 -10.35 -10.59 -7.89
CA THR A 47 -8.95 -10.19 -8.02
C THR A 47 -8.86 -8.89 -8.80
N VAL A 48 -8.33 -7.84 -8.18
CA VAL A 48 -8.21 -6.50 -8.75
C VAL A 48 -6.77 -6.00 -8.69
N THR A 49 -6.46 -4.96 -9.46
CA THR A 49 -5.15 -4.30 -9.42
C THR A 49 -5.27 -2.82 -9.11
N GLY A 50 -4.30 -2.30 -8.36
CA GLY A 50 -4.27 -0.90 -7.95
C GLY A 50 -2.94 -0.52 -7.30
N LYS A 51 -2.91 0.62 -6.63
CA LYS A 51 -1.78 1.02 -5.78
C LYS A 51 -2.02 0.51 -4.35
N THR A 52 -0.92 0.26 -3.66
CA THR A 52 -0.92 -0.15 -2.25
C THR A 52 -0.21 0.91 -1.44
N MET A 53 -0.83 1.35 -0.34
CA MET A 53 -0.18 2.25 0.61
C MET A 53 0.51 1.44 1.71
N CYS A 54 1.78 1.74 1.94
CA CYS A 54 2.60 1.20 3.02
C CYS A 54 2.63 2.19 4.18
N THR A 55 2.46 1.69 5.39
CA THR A 55 2.52 2.47 6.63
C THR A 55 3.52 1.87 7.60
N SER A 56 4.09 2.68 8.49
CA SER A 56 5.01 2.19 9.54
C SER A 56 4.31 1.91 10.87
N ASP A 57 3.03 2.27 10.97
CA ASP A 57 2.18 2.06 12.15
C ASP A 57 0.80 1.59 11.70
N PHE A 58 0.24 0.64 12.45
CA PHE A 58 -1.03 -0.01 12.12
C PHE A 58 -2.24 0.87 12.45
N TYR A 59 -2.16 1.73 13.46
CA TYR A 59 -3.27 2.53 13.95
C TYR A 59 -3.29 3.92 13.32
N GLU A 60 -2.54 4.87 13.87
CA GLU A 60 -2.42 6.25 13.40
C GLU A 60 -1.93 6.31 11.96
N GLY A 61 -0.94 5.46 11.61
CA GLY A 61 -0.42 5.37 10.26
C GLY A 61 -1.46 4.99 9.21
N GLN A 62 -2.49 4.23 9.60
CA GLN A 62 -3.59 3.83 8.74
C GLN A 62 -4.89 4.60 9.01
N GLY A 63 -4.85 5.64 9.84
CA GLY A 63 -6.01 6.47 10.19
C GLY A 63 -7.12 5.73 10.93
N ARG A 64 -6.78 4.75 11.78
CA ARG A 64 -7.76 4.01 12.59
C ARG A 64 -8.18 4.81 13.82
N LEU A 65 -9.42 4.65 14.28
CA LEU A 65 -9.94 5.35 15.47
C LEU A 65 -9.90 4.49 16.75
N ASP A 66 -9.48 3.23 16.63
CA ASP A 66 -9.51 2.22 17.70
C ASP A 66 -8.14 1.93 18.33
N GLY A 67 -7.17 2.82 18.09
CA GLY A 67 -5.85 2.79 18.71
C GLY A 67 -5.83 3.37 20.12
N ALA A 68 -4.70 3.20 20.82
CA ALA A 68 -4.49 3.82 22.13
C ALA A 68 -4.35 5.36 22.05
N PHE A 69 -3.88 5.87 20.91
CA PHE A 69 -3.74 7.29 20.59
C PHE A 69 -4.52 7.58 19.31
N CYS A 70 -5.24 8.71 19.28
CA CYS A 70 -6.03 9.14 18.14
C CYS A 70 -6.33 10.64 18.24
N ASP A 71 -5.44 11.47 17.68
CA ASP A 71 -5.55 12.93 17.70
C ASP A 71 -6.24 13.50 16.43
N TYR A 72 -7.13 12.72 15.81
CA TYR A 72 -7.92 13.09 14.64
C TYR A 72 -9.36 12.55 14.72
N THR A 73 -10.24 13.09 13.88
CA THR A 73 -11.67 12.75 13.89
C THR A 73 -12.03 11.67 12.86
N GLU A 74 -13.24 11.12 12.96
CA GLU A 74 -13.81 10.23 11.94
C GLU A 74 -13.94 10.91 10.57
N GLN A 75 -14.19 12.23 10.54
CA GLN A 75 -14.24 13.00 9.31
C GLN A 75 -12.85 13.08 8.66
N ASP A 76 -11.80 13.33 9.46
CA ASP A 76 -10.42 13.36 8.96
C ASP A 76 -10.01 12.00 8.35
N LYS A 77 -10.33 10.90 9.05
CA LYS A 77 -10.16 9.53 8.53
C LYS A 77 -10.87 9.36 7.19
N THR A 78 -12.17 9.70 7.15
CA THR A 78 -13.01 9.51 5.96
C THR A 78 -12.49 10.30 4.77
N ASP A 79 -12.11 11.56 4.97
CA ASP A 79 -11.53 12.40 3.92
C ASP A 79 -10.20 11.86 3.42
N TYR A 80 -9.35 11.38 4.33
CA TYR A 80 -8.09 10.76 3.99
C TYR A 80 -8.28 9.49 3.16
N LEU A 81 -9.12 8.54 3.60
CA LEU A 81 -9.37 7.29 2.88
C LEU A 81 -10.00 7.55 1.50
N ASN A 82 -10.94 8.50 1.40
CA ASN A 82 -11.50 8.92 0.11
C ASN A 82 -10.44 9.52 -0.82
N LYS A 83 -9.50 10.29 -0.29
CA LYS A 83 -8.35 10.81 -1.06
C LYS A 83 -7.46 9.67 -1.56
N LEU A 84 -7.19 8.64 -0.74
CA LEU A 84 -6.43 7.46 -1.17
C LEU A 84 -7.13 6.75 -2.34
N HIS A 85 -8.43 6.48 -2.19
CA HIS A 85 -9.22 5.80 -3.20
C HIS A 85 -9.24 6.58 -4.53
N LYS A 86 -9.44 7.90 -4.47
CA LYS A 86 -9.35 8.80 -5.65
C LYS A 86 -7.98 8.76 -6.35
N GLN A 87 -6.91 8.43 -5.62
CA GLN A 87 -5.54 8.30 -6.16
C GLN A 87 -5.23 6.89 -6.70
N GLY A 88 -6.23 5.99 -6.71
CA GLY A 88 -6.12 4.62 -7.18
C GLY A 88 -5.48 3.67 -6.17
N ILE A 89 -5.46 4.04 -4.89
CA ILE A 89 -5.02 3.15 -3.81
C ILE A 89 -6.21 2.29 -3.38
N ILE A 90 -6.03 0.97 -3.39
CA ILE A 90 -7.11 0.01 -3.16
C ILE A 90 -6.92 -0.80 -1.87
N ASN A 91 -5.73 -0.78 -1.28
CA ASN A 91 -5.45 -1.41 0.00
C ASN A 91 -4.30 -0.70 0.74
N ILE A 92 -4.18 -1.03 2.02
CA ILE A 92 -3.19 -0.48 2.97
C ILE A 92 -2.54 -1.66 3.69
N GLU A 93 -1.22 -1.66 3.79
CA GLU A 93 -0.42 -2.64 4.54
C GLU A 93 0.89 -1.99 5.03
N MET A 94 1.93 -2.77 5.37
CA MET A 94 3.09 -2.28 6.11
C MET A 94 4.46 -2.67 5.52
N GLU A 95 4.52 -3.41 4.42
CA GLU A 95 5.77 -3.98 3.90
C GLU A 95 6.05 -3.60 2.43
N CYS A 96 5.06 -3.07 1.70
CA CYS A 96 5.16 -3.03 0.25
C CYS A 96 6.25 -2.09 -0.29
N THR A 97 6.50 -0.94 0.36
CA THR A 97 7.47 0.03 -0.14
C THR A 97 8.90 -0.48 -0.05
N ILE A 98 9.31 -1.06 1.10
CA ILE A 98 10.65 -1.61 1.28
C ILE A 98 10.86 -2.84 0.38
N PHE A 99 9.86 -3.73 0.30
CA PHE A 99 9.93 -4.91 -0.56
C PHE A 99 10.11 -4.52 -2.03
N ALA A 100 9.27 -3.62 -2.54
CA ALA A 100 9.35 -3.13 -3.92
C ALA A 100 10.68 -2.41 -4.20
N ALA A 101 11.13 -1.58 -3.26
CA ALA A 101 12.37 -0.83 -3.43
C ALA A 101 13.62 -1.72 -3.46
N LEU A 102 13.73 -2.70 -2.55
CA LEU A 102 14.92 -3.56 -2.46
C LEU A 102 14.96 -4.57 -3.61
N THR A 103 13.82 -5.17 -3.97
CA THR A 103 13.75 -6.08 -5.13
C THR A 103 14.06 -5.36 -6.43
N HIS A 104 13.51 -4.15 -6.63
CA HIS A 104 13.85 -3.32 -7.78
C HIS A 104 15.34 -2.97 -7.81
N HIS A 105 15.92 -2.57 -6.68
CA HIS A 105 17.34 -2.23 -6.58
C HIS A 105 18.26 -3.42 -6.88
N ALA A 106 17.83 -4.63 -6.54
CA ALA A 106 18.53 -5.87 -6.85
C ALA A 106 18.33 -6.37 -8.30
N GLY A 107 17.52 -5.69 -9.11
CA GLY A 107 17.18 -6.15 -10.46
C GLY A 107 16.23 -7.34 -10.50
N ILE A 108 15.51 -7.61 -9.41
CA ILE A 108 14.57 -8.72 -9.28
C ILE A 108 13.17 -8.24 -9.69
N LYS A 109 12.51 -9.01 -10.57
CA LYS A 109 11.10 -8.79 -10.88
C LYS A 109 10.24 -9.25 -9.71
N ALA A 110 9.44 -8.33 -9.17
CA ALA A 110 8.62 -8.58 -8.00
C ALA A 110 7.20 -8.05 -8.18
N ALA A 111 6.26 -8.69 -7.51
CA ALA A 111 4.87 -8.31 -7.39
C ALA A 111 4.41 -8.52 -5.94
N ILE A 112 3.32 -7.85 -5.56
CA ILE A 112 2.72 -7.97 -4.25
C ILE A 112 1.26 -8.34 -4.48
N VAL A 113 0.81 -9.36 -3.77
CA VAL A 113 -0.56 -9.86 -3.81
C VAL A 113 -1.06 -9.94 -2.38
N CYS A 114 -2.07 -9.15 -2.05
CA CYS A 114 -2.63 -9.05 -0.72
C CYS A 114 -4.12 -9.38 -0.78
N VAL A 115 -4.61 -10.06 0.26
CA VAL A 115 -6.04 -10.17 0.53
C VAL A 115 -6.49 -9.01 1.42
N THR A 116 -7.67 -8.46 1.16
CA THR A 116 -8.27 -7.43 2.01
C THR A 116 -9.21 -8.08 3.02
N PHE A 117 -8.99 -7.86 4.32
CA PHE A 117 -9.83 -8.41 5.38
C PHE A 117 -11.08 -7.57 5.68
N LEU A 118 -11.02 -6.25 5.44
CA LEU A 118 -12.14 -5.35 5.66
C LEU A 118 -12.10 -4.14 4.72
N ASP A 119 -13.26 -3.50 4.57
CA ASP A 119 -13.41 -2.22 3.89
C ASP A 119 -13.28 -1.08 4.91
N ARG A 120 -12.15 -0.36 4.86
CA ARG A 120 -11.82 0.72 5.81
C ARG A 120 -12.76 1.93 5.72
N LEU A 121 -13.52 2.07 4.63
CA LEU A 121 -14.58 3.09 4.54
C LEU A 121 -15.82 2.73 5.36
N LYS A 122 -15.94 1.48 5.83
CA LYS A 122 -17.07 0.98 6.61
C LYS A 122 -16.72 0.67 8.07
N GLY A 123 -15.44 0.72 8.45
CA GLY A 123 -15.01 0.41 9.80
C GLY A 123 -13.50 0.38 9.98
N ASP A 124 -13.08 0.08 11.20
CA ASP A 124 -11.71 -0.28 11.56
C ASP A 124 -11.68 -1.74 11.97
#